data_AF-A0A6L6CJD1-F1
#
_entry.id   AF-A0A6L6CJD1-F1
#
_cell.length_a   1.000
_cell.length_b   1.000
_cell.length_c   1.000
_cell.angle_alpha   90.00
_cell.angle_beta   90.00
_cell.angle_gamma   90.00
#
_symmetry.space_group_name_H-M   'P 1'
#
loop_
_entity.id
_entity.type
_entity.pdbx_description
1 polymer ?
#
loop_
_entity_poly.entity_id
_entity_poly.type
_entity_poly.pdbx_seq_one_letter_code
_entity_poly.pdbx_strand_id
1 'polypeptide(L)'
;MKNAIKYSSEVSAAIAAGRPLVALESTIISHGLPRPSNLEVAIECEKIIRDHGAVPATIALLDGVVHVGLEQDELEAIANR
;
A
#
# COMPACT_ATOMS: atom_id res chain seq x y z
N MET A 1 -3.54 21.55 11.78
CA MET A 1 -3.96 20.13 11.73
C MET A 1 -2.75 19.34 11.29
N LYS A 2 -2.34 18.28 12.02
CA LYS A 2 -1.35 17.35 11.46
C LYS A 2 -1.97 16.75 10.19
N ASN A 3 -1.23 16.68 9.09
CA ASN A 3 -1.75 16.07 7.86
C ASN A 3 -2.27 14.67 8.19
N ALA A 4 -3.58 14.47 8.01
CA ALA A 4 -4.23 13.21 8.33
C ALA A 4 -3.84 12.09 7.33
N ILE A 5 -3.18 12.46 6.23
CA ILE A 5 -2.79 11.58 5.15
C ILE A 5 -1.27 11.69 4.93
N LYS A 6 -0.59 10.55 4.93
CA LYS A 6 0.81 10.36 4.54
C LYS A 6 0.84 9.59 3.22
N TYR A 7 1.63 10.04 2.26
CA TYR A 7 1.89 9.31 1.02
C TYR A 7 3.24 8.60 1.11
N SER A 8 3.36 7.41 0.54
CA SER A 8 4.68 6.80 0.33
C SER A 8 5.50 7.63 -0.66
N SER A 9 6.81 7.38 -0.68
CA SER A 9 7.73 8.03 -1.60
C SER A 9 7.33 7.81 -3.07
N GLU A 10 6.93 6.58 -3.42
CA GLU A 10 6.51 6.19 -4.77
C GLU A 10 5.20 6.90 -5.17
N VAL A 11 4.21 6.93 -4.28
CA VAL A 11 2.91 7.58 -4.55
C VAL A 11 3.07 9.10 -4.67
N SER A 12 3.87 9.73 -3.81
CA SER A 12 4.14 11.17 -3.90
C SER A 12 4.77 11.55 -5.24
N ALA A 13 5.75 10.77 -5.70
CA ALA A 13 6.38 10.95 -7.01
C ALA A 13 5.39 10.72 -8.17
N ALA A 14 4.53 9.71 -8.06
CA ALA A 14 3.51 9.42 -9.06
C ALA A 14 2.51 10.56 -9.23
N ILE A 15 2.03 11.13 -8.12
CA ILE A 15 1.13 12.30 -8.12
C ILE A 15 1.82 13.50 -8.78
N ALA A 16 3.06 13.80 -8.40
CA ALA A 16 3.81 14.92 -8.97
C ALA A 16 4.05 14.76 -10.48
N ALA A 17 4.21 13.52 -10.96
CA ALA A 17 4.42 13.20 -12.37
C ALA A 17 3.13 12.94 -13.15
N GLY A 18 1.94 13.01 -12.52
CA GLY A 18 0.67 12.67 -13.18
C GLY A 18 0.56 11.22 -13.63
N ARG A 19 1.26 10.28 -12.97
CA ARG A 19 1.24 8.85 -13.28
C ARG A 19 -0.04 8.19 -12.74
N PRO A 20 -0.57 7.16 -13.43
CA PRO A 20 -1.74 6.44 -12.96
C PRO A 20 -1.45 5.70 -11.65
N LEU A 21 -2.42 5.74 -10.74
CA LEU A 21 -2.38 5.08 -9.42
C LEU A 21 -3.50 4.04 -9.32
N VAL A 22 -3.22 2.93 -8.66
CA VAL A 22 -4.21 1.90 -8.32
C VAL A 22 -4.23 1.72 -6.81
N ALA A 23 -5.36 2.04 -6.18
CA ALA A 23 -5.54 1.84 -4.74
C ALA A 23 -5.79 0.36 -4.42
N LEU A 24 -5.18 -0.12 -3.33
CA LEU A 24 -5.39 -1.47 -2.78
C LEU A 24 -5.85 -1.37 -1.32
N GLU A 25 -6.69 -2.30 -0.87
CA GLU A 25 -7.14 -2.36 0.52
C GLU A 25 -6.18 -3.14 1.44
N SER A 26 -6.18 -2.83 2.73
CA SER A 26 -5.38 -3.50 3.76
C SER A 26 -6.13 -4.59 4.55
N THR A 27 -7.47 -4.63 4.48
CA THR A 27 -8.29 -5.60 5.22
C THR A 27 -8.01 -7.03 4.75
N ILE A 28 -7.98 -7.28 3.44
CA ILE A 28 -7.65 -8.59 2.88
C ILE A 28 -6.25 -9.09 3.31
N ILE A 29 -5.29 -8.18 3.45
CA ILE A 29 -3.91 -8.48 3.86
C ILE A 29 -3.84 -8.83 5.35
N SER A 30 -4.59 -8.12 6.20
CA SER A 30 -4.53 -8.30 7.66
C SER A 30 -5.42 -9.45 8.17
N HIS A 31 -6.61 -9.63 7.57
CA HIS A 31 -7.63 -10.54 8.09
C HIS A 31 -8.20 -11.52 7.06
N GLY A 32 -8.01 -11.27 5.75
CA GLY A 32 -8.66 -12.04 4.68
C GLY A 32 -7.88 -13.27 4.20
N LEU A 33 -6.55 -13.25 4.31
CA LEU A 33 -5.66 -14.30 3.80
C LEU A 33 -4.79 -14.91 4.92
N PRO A 34 -4.46 -16.22 4.84
CA PRO A 34 -3.60 -16.85 5.82
C PRO A 34 -2.15 -16.35 5.70
N ARG A 35 -1.42 -16.35 6.81
CA ARG A 35 0.03 -16.07 6.82
C ARG A 35 0.82 -17.31 6.42
N PRO A 36 1.92 -17.18 5.63
CA PRO A 36 2.51 -15.94 5.11
C PRO A 36 1.92 -15.47 3.77
N SER A 37 0.98 -16.22 3.18
CA SER A 37 0.44 -15.93 1.84
C SER A 37 -0.21 -14.55 1.70
N ASN A 38 -0.69 -13.95 2.78
CA ASN A 38 -1.21 -12.59 2.79
C ASN A 38 -0.19 -11.54 2.33
N LEU A 39 1.06 -11.64 2.79
CA LEU A 39 2.15 -10.76 2.37
C LEU A 39 2.57 -11.05 0.92
N GLU A 40 2.68 -12.33 0.57
CA GLU A 40 3.06 -12.78 -0.77
C GLU A 40 2.07 -12.25 -1.83
N VAL A 41 0.77 -12.40 -1.57
CA VAL A 41 -0.29 -11.89 -2.44
C VAL A 41 -0.26 -10.36 -2.53
N ALA A 42 -0.03 -9.66 -1.41
CA ALA A 42 0.07 -8.20 -1.44
C ALA A 42 1.22 -7.73 -2.35
N ILE A 43 2.40 -8.32 -2.19
CA ILE A 43 3.58 -8.02 -3.01
C ILE A 43 3.32 -8.36 -4.49
N GLU A 44 2.68 -9.50 -4.76
CA GLU A 44 2.33 -9.92 -6.12
C GLU A 44 1.35 -8.94 -6.77
N CYS A 45 0.30 -8.52 -6.07
CA CYS A 45 -0.64 -7.51 -6.56
C CYS A 45 0.06 -6.19 -6.90
N GLU A 46 0.93 -5.71 -6.01
CA GLU A 46 1.69 -4.49 -6.28
C GLU A 46 2.60 -4.64 -7.50
N LYS A 47 3.27 -5.79 -7.65
CA LYS A 47 4.10 -6.10 -8.81
C LYS A 47 3.27 -6.08 -10.09
N ILE A 48 2.11 -6.74 -10.10
CA ILE A 48 1.21 -6.78 -11.27
C ILE A 48 0.82 -5.36 -11.69
N ILE A 49 0.50 -4.48 -10.74
CA ILE A 49 0.15 -3.08 -11.04
C ILE A 49 1.34 -2.34 -11.69
N ARG A 50 2.55 -2.50 -11.14
CA ARG A 50 3.77 -1.90 -11.71
C ARG A 50 4.05 -2.42 -13.12
N ASP A 51 3.87 -3.71 -13.36
CA ASP A 51 4.05 -4.34 -14.68
C ASP A 51 3.06 -3.78 -15.73
N HIS A 52 1.90 -3.27 -15.29
CA HIS A 52 0.90 -2.60 -16.15
C HIS A 52 1.07 -1.07 -16.23
N GLY A 53 2.18 -0.53 -15.72
CA GLY A 53 2.55 0.88 -15.86
C GLY A 53 1.91 1.83 -14.84
N ALA A 54 1.15 1.32 -13.87
CA ALA A 54 0.58 2.09 -12.78
C ALA A 54 1.40 1.98 -11.49
N VAL A 55 1.15 2.87 -10.54
CA VAL A 55 1.77 2.85 -9.22
C VAL A 55 0.77 2.28 -8.20
N PRO A 56 1.12 1.21 -7.47
CA PRO A 56 0.25 0.67 -6.43
C PRO A 56 0.22 1.61 -5.21
N ALA A 57 -0.95 1.73 -4.61
CA ALA A 57 -1.18 2.49 -3.40
C ALA A 57 -2.01 1.67 -2.41
N THR A 58 -1.36 0.74 -1.71
CA THR A 58 -1.99 0.05 -0.57
C THR A 58 -2.33 1.08 0.51
N ILE A 59 -3.59 1.09 0.96
CA ILE A 59 -4.10 2.08 1.92
C ILE A 59 -4.37 1.42 3.26
N ALA A 60 -3.86 2.05 4.32
CA ALA A 60 -4.08 1.58 5.69
C ALA A 60 -4.10 2.73 6.70
N LEU A 61 -4.68 2.45 7.87
CA LEU A 61 -4.60 3.32 9.03
C LEU A 61 -3.51 2.80 9.99
N LEU A 62 -2.41 3.54 10.08
CA LEU A 62 -1.30 3.23 10.98
C LEU A 62 -1.18 4.33 12.03
N ASP A 63 -1.32 3.97 13.30
CA ASP A 63 -1.17 4.86 14.46
C ASP A 63 -1.96 6.16 14.36
N GLY A 64 -3.18 6.08 13.82
CA GLY A 64 -4.10 7.20 13.63
C GLY A 64 -3.81 8.08 12.39
N VAL A 65 -2.89 7.67 11.53
CA VAL A 65 -2.56 8.34 10.26
C VAL A 65 -2.99 7.46 9.08
N VAL A 66 -3.65 8.05 8.09
CA VAL A 66 -3.99 7.36 6.85
C VAL A 66 -2.75 7.33 5.96
N HIS A 67 -2.27 6.14 5.63
CA HIS A 67 -1.18 5.95 4.69
C HIS A 67 -1.75 5.60 3.32
N VAL A 68 -1.29 6.28 2.27
CA VAL A 68 -1.67 6.02 0.88
C VAL A 68 -0.41 5.65 0.11
N GLY A 69 -0.29 4.36 -0.19
CA GLY A 69 0.99 3.71 -0.45
C GLY A 69 1.68 3.40 0.87
N LEU A 70 2.12 2.16 1.02
CA LEU A 70 2.89 1.72 2.17
C LEU A 70 4.35 1.57 1.76
N GLU A 71 5.24 1.93 2.67
CA GLU A 71 6.63 1.47 2.56
C GLU A 71 6.69 -0.04 2.88
N GLN A 72 7.77 -0.71 2.48
CA GLN A 72 7.86 -2.17 2.60
C GLN A 72 7.69 -2.67 4.04
N ASP A 73 8.31 -1.99 5.01
CA ASP A 73 8.20 -2.28 6.43
C ASP A 73 6.78 -2.07 6.98
N GLU A 74 6.09 -1.04 6.48
CA GLU A 74 4.68 -0.77 6.81
C GLU A 74 3.76 -1.88 6.27
N LEU A 75 4.01 -2.37 5.05
CA LEU A 75 3.28 -3.50 4.46
C LEU A 75 3.50 -4.80 5.24
N GLU A 76 4.76 -5.11 5.57
CA GLU A 76 5.14 -6.26 6.39
C GLU A 76 4.50 -6.18 7.78
N ALA A 77 4.45 -4.99 8.40
CA ALA A 77 3.80 -4.78 9.69
C ALA A 77 2.29 -5.09 9.62
N ILE A 78 1.60 -4.66 8.56
CA ILE A 78 0.16 -4.96 8.39
C ILE A 78 -0.08 -6.44 8.16
N ALA A 79 0.75 -7.10 7.35
CA ALA A 79 0.63 -8.53 7.12
C ALA A 79 0.81 -9.34 8.41
N ASN A 80 1.46 -8.79 9.44
CA ASN A 80 1.70 -9.45 10.73
C ASN A 80 0.78 -8.99 11.88
N ARG A 81 -0.20 -8.10 11.64
CA ARG A 81 -1.13 -7.60 12.65
C ARG A 81 -2.34 -8.48 12.94
#